data_AF-A0A922VM56-F1
#
_entry.id   AF-A0A922VM56-F1
#
_cell.length_a   1.000
_cell.length_b   1.000
_cell.length_c   1.000
_cell.angle_alpha   90.00
_cell.angle_beta   90.00
_cell.angle_gamma   90.00
#
_symmetry.space_group_name_H-M   'P 1'
#
loop_
_entity.id
_entity.type
_entity.pdbx_description
1 polymer ?
#
loop_
_entity_poly.entity_id
_entity_poly.type
_entity_poly.pdbx_seq_one_letter_code
_entity_poly.pdbx_strand_id
1 'polypeptide(L)'
;LTPTVHQMIDVGPVPRFARSSRAIEFPIVRDMDVLMYERQDGLGLEIGSYAHRSILHDPEDIPSIEQAALSPTEFPFTKDDFDPQMEDALELMPEIVGDERVGVKYAINGLIALTPDGMPLLGETPEVKGLWSAAAVWVKEGPAVGRCVAEWMVHGEPSIDVAQSDISRFHAHQKTRQHTKRRAFEAFPKTYGIVHPAEQYLSDRPLRKSPMHEWHVAHGAELFEVAGWERPQWFNSNAGLVERYGVQTRPNEWDARWWSPIINAEHLAMREHAGIFDLSAFALFDIAGPGALAAVQRVALRQMDVPVGRVVYTPVLSQVGGFKSDLTIMRLGEQLFRVVTGGAHGMSDLKWFRDHLPADAVLVDQTTAFTTIGLWGPRARDIAQSVTRADLSNEAFPFGTCRTVEIGSQLVLASRISYVGDLGWELYVPMEQGLRLWEELWTAGEPHGLTACGIGVYGTTGRLEKGYRAYGAELDGDYTIVEAGMAPAKVKAQDFVGREAVLRQMAEPAVATLCTLTVDDHTSSSGERRYMLGRQPIVLGDGTPITDTKGRRSYATSAGASPSTGKHVLLAYLPPDHAVEGNHLFVEYFTERYPVTVAVAGSRPLFDPDNVRIRA
;
A
#
# COMPACT_ATOMS: atom_id res chain seq x y z
N LEU A 1 -5.34 15.57 -10.97
CA LEU A 1 -6.51 16.02 -10.18
C LEU A 1 -7.60 16.51 -11.13
N THR A 2 -8.85 16.54 -10.69
CA THR A 2 -9.98 17.12 -11.43
C THR A 2 -10.73 18.12 -10.52
N PRO A 3 -11.20 19.26 -11.06
CA PRO A 3 -12.17 20.10 -10.38
C PRO A 3 -13.49 19.36 -10.18
N THR A 4 -14.02 19.41 -8.96
CA THR A 4 -15.25 18.74 -8.54
C THR A 4 -16.10 19.71 -7.74
N VAL A 5 -17.41 19.70 -7.95
CA VAL A 5 -18.34 20.52 -7.16
C VAL A 5 -18.58 19.88 -5.79
N HIS A 6 -18.55 20.72 -4.77
CA HIS A 6 -19.10 20.53 -3.44
C HIS A 6 -20.17 21.60 -3.20
N GLN A 7 -21.36 21.20 -2.76
CA GLN A 7 -22.47 22.14 -2.55
C GLN A 7 -22.51 22.68 -1.13
N MET A 8 -22.84 23.97 -0.99
CA MET A 8 -22.90 24.66 0.29
C MET A 8 -24.01 25.72 0.29
N ILE A 9 -24.76 25.80 1.39
CA ILE A 9 -25.75 26.84 1.68
C ILE A 9 -25.42 27.50 3.02
N ASP A 10 -25.44 28.83 3.06
CA ASP A 10 -25.43 29.60 4.31
C ASP A 10 -26.83 30.09 4.65
N VAL A 11 -27.27 29.82 5.88
CA VAL A 11 -28.55 30.30 6.42
C VAL A 11 -28.35 31.27 7.59
N GLY A 12 -29.31 32.15 7.82
CA GLY A 12 -29.39 32.96 9.03
C GLY A 12 -30.05 34.33 8.83
N PRO A 13 -29.87 35.26 9.79
CA PRO A 13 -29.18 35.07 11.07
C PRO A 13 -29.91 34.04 11.94
N VAL A 14 -29.15 33.21 12.64
CA VAL A 14 -29.66 32.19 13.55
C VAL A 14 -29.79 32.80 14.95
N PRO A 15 -31.00 32.88 15.54
CA PRO A 15 -31.19 33.50 16.87
C PRO A 15 -30.31 32.87 17.97
N ARG A 16 -30.04 31.57 17.87
CA ARG A 16 -29.13 30.85 18.78
C ARG A 16 -27.70 31.42 18.79
N PHE A 17 -27.25 31.97 17.67
CA PHE A 17 -25.92 32.52 17.50
C PHE A 17 -25.87 34.04 17.68
N ALA A 18 -26.98 34.70 18.06
CA ALA A 18 -27.07 36.17 18.10
C ALA A 18 -26.06 36.84 19.04
N ARG A 19 -25.50 36.12 20.01
CA ARG A 19 -24.48 36.60 20.96
C ARG A 19 -23.06 36.17 20.60
N SER A 20 -22.89 35.42 19.52
CA SER A 20 -21.57 34.94 19.11
C SER A 20 -20.70 36.08 18.61
N SER A 21 -19.43 36.00 18.97
CA SER A 21 -18.39 36.99 18.70
C SER A 21 -17.31 36.48 17.75
N ARG A 22 -17.32 35.18 17.45
CA ARG A 22 -16.38 34.49 16.56
C ARG A 22 -17.12 33.73 15.47
N ALA A 23 -16.40 33.37 14.41
CA ALA A 23 -16.94 32.54 13.35
C ALA A 23 -17.42 31.17 13.85
N ILE A 24 -16.69 30.57 14.80
CA ILE A 24 -16.98 29.28 15.41
C ILE A 24 -16.87 29.38 16.94
N GLU A 25 -17.99 29.12 17.62
CA GLU A 25 -18.13 28.97 19.07
C GLU A 25 -18.84 27.66 19.45
N PHE A 26 -19.51 27.02 18.50
CA PHE A 26 -20.15 25.71 18.65
C PHE A 26 -19.36 24.61 17.91
N PRO A 27 -19.45 23.34 18.36
CA PRO A 27 -18.84 22.23 17.63
C PRO A 27 -19.36 22.14 16.19
N ILE A 28 -18.47 21.80 15.26
CA ILE A 28 -18.84 21.41 13.90
C ILE A 28 -19.51 20.04 13.97
N VAL A 29 -20.64 19.89 13.30
CA VAL A 29 -21.37 18.62 13.21
C VAL A 29 -21.07 17.99 11.85
N ARG A 30 -20.92 16.67 11.84
CA ARG A 30 -20.87 15.86 10.64
C ARG A 30 -21.91 14.78 10.78
N ASP A 31 -22.86 14.77 9.87
CA ASP A 31 -23.77 13.66 9.70
C ASP A 31 -23.23 12.76 8.59
N MET A 32 -22.66 11.64 9.00
CA MET A 32 -22.02 10.70 8.09
C MET A 32 -23.05 9.77 7.42
N ASP A 33 -24.27 9.67 7.96
CA ASP A 33 -25.32 8.82 7.39
C ASP A 33 -25.90 9.45 6.12
N VAL A 34 -26.01 10.79 6.11
CA VAL A 34 -26.45 11.57 4.93
C VAL A 34 -25.32 12.32 4.22
N LEU A 35 -24.05 12.08 4.58
CA LEU A 35 -22.85 12.66 3.94
C LEU A 35 -22.79 14.20 3.99
N MET A 36 -23.17 14.80 5.12
CA MET A 36 -23.30 16.25 5.31
C MET A 36 -22.52 16.77 6.51
N TYR A 37 -22.30 18.08 6.54
CA TYR A 37 -21.78 18.77 7.70
C TYR A 37 -22.45 20.13 7.90
N GLU A 38 -22.50 20.55 9.15
CA GLU A 38 -23.02 21.84 9.56
C GLU A 38 -22.02 22.53 10.48
N ARG A 39 -21.75 23.80 10.20
CA ARG A 39 -20.88 24.62 11.02
C ARG A 39 -21.48 25.99 11.21
N GLN A 40 -21.27 26.56 12.38
CA GLN A 40 -21.56 27.97 12.59
C GLN A 40 -20.72 28.81 11.62
N ASP A 41 -21.30 29.87 11.05
CA ASP A 41 -20.52 30.94 10.42
C ASP A 41 -20.95 32.29 10.98
N GLY A 42 -20.25 32.70 12.05
CA GLY A 42 -20.57 33.90 12.81
C GLY A 42 -21.98 33.84 13.40
N LEU A 43 -22.90 34.60 12.81
CA LEU A 43 -24.31 34.61 13.22
C LEU A 43 -25.20 33.69 12.36
N GLY A 44 -24.62 32.94 11.42
CA GLY A 44 -25.31 32.01 10.53
C GLY A 44 -24.91 30.55 10.76
N LEU A 45 -25.47 29.68 9.94
CA LEU A 45 -25.11 28.26 9.84
C LEU A 45 -24.79 27.96 8.37
N GLU A 46 -23.63 27.38 8.11
CA GLU A 46 -23.23 26.83 6.83
C GLU A 46 -23.59 25.33 6.83
N ILE A 47 -24.27 24.89 5.77
CA ILE A 47 -24.69 23.51 5.53
C ILE A 47 -23.99 23.05 4.24
N GLY A 48 -23.07 22.09 4.35
CA GLY A 48 -22.36 21.53 3.21
C GLY A 48 -22.74 20.08 2.95
N SER A 49 -22.83 19.68 1.68
CA SER A 49 -23.21 18.33 1.30
C SER A 49 -22.34 17.69 0.23
N TYR A 50 -21.99 16.42 0.47
CA TYR A 50 -21.42 15.52 -0.53
C TYR A 50 -22.48 14.54 -1.11
N ALA A 51 -23.74 14.67 -0.72
CA ALA A 51 -24.82 13.71 -1.00
C ALA A 51 -25.53 13.95 -2.35
N HIS A 52 -24.82 14.49 -3.33
CA HIS A 52 -25.35 14.72 -4.68
C HIS A 52 -24.56 13.89 -5.71
N ARG A 53 -25.08 13.80 -6.93
CA ARG A 53 -24.32 13.21 -8.06
C ARG A 53 -22.96 13.92 -8.19
N SER A 54 -21.90 13.19 -8.51
CA SER A 54 -20.58 13.83 -8.68
C SER A 54 -20.59 14.74 -9.92
N ILE A 55 -20.36 16.04 -9.73
CA ILE A 55 -20.30 17.04 -10.80
C ILE A 55 -18.84 17.42 -11.00
N LEU A 56 -18.27 17.05 -12.14
CA LEU A 56 -16.87 17.29 -12.48
C LEU A 56 -16.76 18.31 -13.61
N HIS A 57 -15.77 19.19 -13.53
CA HIS A 57 -15.45 20.16 -14.58
C HIS A 57 -14.09 19.85 -15.20
N ASP A 58 -13.91 20.19 -16.47
CA ASP A 58 -12.58 20.40 -17.02
C ASP A 58 -12.02 21.75 -16.54
N PRO A 59 -10.69 21.90 -16.37
CA PRO A 59 -10.09 23.20 -16.06
C PRO A 59 -10.48 24.30 -17.05
N GLU A 60 -10.72 23.94 -18.31
CA GLU A 60 -11.17 24.84 -19.36
C GLU A 60 -12.61 25.34 -19.18
N ASP A 61 -13.43 24.69 -18.34
CA ASP A 61 -14.79 25.13 -18.00
C ASP A 61 -14.79 26.20 -16.90
N ILE A 62 -13.66 26.41 -16.22
CA ILE A 62 -13.53 27.37 -15.12
C ILE A 62 -13.42 28.79 -15.71
N PRO A 63 -14.35 29.71 -15.37
CA PRO A 63 -14.29 31.07 -15.90
C PRO A 63 -13.04 31.80 -15.40
N SER A 64 -12.52 32.73 -16.21
CA SER A 64 -11.47 33.66 -15.74
C SER A 64 -11.99 34.55 -14.61
N ILE A 65 -11.06 35.23 -13.91
CA ILE A 65 -11.39 36.18 -12.84
C ILE A 65 -12.32 37.28 -13.37
N GLU A 66 -12.10 37.76 -14.59
CA GLU A 66 -12.93 38.79 -15.22
C GLU A 66 -14.32 38.31 -15.63
N GLN A 67 -14.48 37.01 -15.89
CA GLN A 67 -15.74 36.40 -16.32
C GLN A 67 -16.58 35.91 -15.14
N ALA A 68 -15.95 35.55 -14.03
CA ALA A 68 -16.64 35.04 -12.86
C ALA A 68 -17.50 36.13 -12.20
N ALA A 69 -18.71 35.76 -11.77
CA ALA A 69 -19.61 36.70 -11.09
C ALA A 69 -19.08 37.11 -9.70
N LEU A 70 -18.45 36.17 -8.99
CA LEU A 70 -17.87 36.36 -7.65
C LEU A 70 -16.44 35.80 -7.61
N SER A 71 -16.30 34.49 -7.81
CA SER A 71 -15.02 33.79 -7.89
C SER A 71 -15.03 32.74 -9.00
N PRO A 72 -13.90 32.49 -9.71
CA PRO A 72 -13.75 31.36 -10.62
C PRO A 72 -14.12 29.99 -10.02
N THR A 73 -14.04 29.87 -8.70
CA THR A 73 -14.33 28.64 -7.97
C THR A 73 -15.79 28.45 -7.58
N GLU A 74 -16.67 29.38 -7.98
CA GLU A 74 -18.08 29.39 -7.57
C GLU A 74 -18.98 29.30 -8.81
N PHE A 75 -19.63 28.15 -8.95
CA PHE A 75 -20.60 27.90 -10.01
C PHE A 75 -22.02 28.19 -9.52
N PRO A 76 -22.96 28.49 -10.45
CA PRO A 76 -24.37 28.62 -10.11
C PRO A 76 -24.88 27.40 -9.35
N PHE A 77 -25.60 27.65 -8.27
CA PHE A 77 -26.15 26.61 -7.41
C PHE A 77 -27.21 25.78 -8.15
N THR A 78 -27.11 24.45 -8.05
CA THR A 78 -28.11 23.53 -8.59
C THR A 78 -29.06 23.07 -7.49
N LYS A 79 -30.16 23.81 -7.33
CA LYS A 79 -31.17 23.60 -6.26
C LYS A 79 -31.69 22.16 -6.21
N ASP A 80 -32.03 21.58 -7.37
CA ASP A 80 -32.57 20.22 -7.46
C ASP A 80 -31.59 19.15 -6.92
N ASP A 81 -30.27 19.42 -6.96
CA ASP A 81 -29.25 18.51 -6.42
C ASP A 81 -29.13 18.62 -4.87
N PHE A 82 -29.71 19.65 -4.24
CA PHE A 82 -29.55 19.96 -2.80
C PHE A 82 -30.88 19.97 -2.01
N ASP A 83 -32.03 19.97 -2.69
CA ASP A 83 -33.34 19.99 -2.03
C ASP A 83 -33.53 18.83 -1.02
N PRO A 84 -33.17 17.57 -1.34
CA PRO A 84 -33.22 16.48 -0.37
C PRO A 84 -32.33 16.75 0.86
N GLN A 85 -31.15 17.34 0.65
CA GLN A 85 -30.19 17.64 1.71
C GLN A 85 -30.68 18.73 2.66
N MET A 86 -31.51 19.65 2.18
CA MET A 86 -32.20 20.60 3.07
C MET A 86 -33.22 19.91 3.96
N GLU A 87 -33.86 18.83 3.51
CA GLU A 87 -34.74 18.01 4.35
C GLU A 87 -33.93 17.27 5.41
N ASP A 88 -32.79 16.68 5.04
CA ASP A 88 -31.86 16.03 5.98
C ASP A 88 -31.34 17.01 7.04
N ALA A 89 -30.91 18.21 6.63
CA ALA A 89 -30.47 19.26 7.54
C ALA A 89 -31.60 19.76 8.46
N LEU A 90 -32.85 19.77 7.97
CA LEU A 90 -34.03 20.10 8.77
C LEU A 90 -34.31 19.02 9.82
N GLU A 91 -34.15 17.73 9.47
CA GLU A 91 -34.27 16.63 10.42
C GLU A 91 -33.19 16.70 11.52
N LEU A 92 -31.95 16.99 11.15
CA LEU A 92 -30.82 17.08 12.08
C LEU A 92 -30.88 18.33 12.98
N MET A 93 -31.24 19.49 12.42
CA MET A 93 -31.24 20.78 13.11
C MET A 93 -32.60 21.53 13.00
N PRO A 94 -33.72 20.93 13.45
CA PRO A 94 -35.07 21.46 13.23
C PRO A 94 -35.29 22.83 13.87
N GLU A 95 -34.66 23.10 15.01
CA GLU A 95 -34.77 24.39 15.71
C GLU A 95 -34.10 25.56 14.98
N ILE A 96 -33.16 25.28 14.05
CA ILE A 96 -32.44 26.30 13.29
C ILE A 96 -33.00 26.36 11.87
N VAL A 97 -33.00 25.24 11.15
CA VAL A 97 -33.39 25.19 9.74
C VAL A 97 -34.91 25.36 9.58
N GLY A 98 -35.70 24.94 10.58
CA GLY A 98 -37.16 25.11 10.60
C GLY A 98 -37.64 26.44 11.17
N ASP A 99 -36.76 27.33 11.63
CA ASP A 99 -37.14 28.65 12.12
C ASP A 99 -37.42 29.59 10.93
N GLU A 100 -38.66 30.04 10.78
CA GLU A 100 -39.07 30.94 9.68
C GLU A 100 -38.29 32.28 9.63
N ARG A 101 -37.58 32.64 10.70
CA ARG A 101 -36.68 33.82 10.74
C ARG A 101 -35.31 33.55 10.12
N VAL A 102 -34.95 32.30 9.91
CA VAL A 102 -33.67 31.84 9.35
C VAL A 102 -33.87 31.57 7.86
N GLY A 103 -33.36 32.48 7.03
CA GLY A 103 -33.45 32.36 5.56
C GLY A 103 -32.11 31.98 4.93
N VAL A 104 -32.16 31.49 3.69
CA VAL A 104 -30.97 31.31 2.85
C VAL A 104 -30.36 32.67 2.53
N LYS A 105 -29.08 32.85 2.87
CA LYS A 105 -28.28 34.04 2.54
C LYS A 105 -27.45 33.83 1.29
N TYR A 106 -26.89 32.63 1.15
CA TYR A 106 -25.92 32.28 0.13
C TYR A 106 -26.05 30.80 -0.22
N ALA A 107 -25.82 30.46 -1.48
CA ALA A 107 -25.85 29.09 -1.97
C ALA A 107 -24.93 28.97 -3.18
N ILE A 108 -24.04 27.97 -3.18
CA ILE A 108 -23.05 27.78 -4.24
C ILE A 108 -22.76 26.33 -4.56
N ASN A 109 -22.39 26.12 -5.82
CA ASN A 109 -21.63 24.97 -6.26
C ASN A 109 -20.14 25.34 -6.21
N GLY A 110 -19.46 25.05 -5.10
CA GLY A 110 -18.06 25.40 -4.88
C GLY A 110 -17.10 24.35 -5.45
N LEU A 111 -16.01 24.77 -6.09
CA LEU A 111 -15.00 23.85 -6.61
C LEU A 111 -14.01 23.39 -5.52
N ILE A 112 -13.83 22.08 -5.45
CA ILE A 112 -12.73 21.39 -4.78
C ILE A 112 -11.88 20.62 -5.81
N ALA A 113 -10.71 20.15 -5.40
CA ALA A 113 -9.85 19.32 -6.25
C ALA A 113 -9.80 17.88 -5.72
N LEU A 114 -10.20 16.91 -6.55
CA LEU A 114 -10.05 15.49 -6.25
C LEU A 114 -8.94 14.84 -7.07
N THR A 115 -8.26 13.89 -6.47
CA THR A 115 -7.22 13.06 -7.10
C THR A 115 -7.72 11.63 -7.29
N PRO A 116 -7.08 10.82 -8.14
CA PRO A 116 -7.53 9.45 -8.41
C PRO A 116 -7.58 8.53 -7.17
N ASP A 117 -6.84 8.88 -6.12
CA ASP A 117 -6.70 8.11 -4.88
C ASP A 117 -7.11 8.90 -3.62
N GLY A 118 -7.61 10.13 -3.78
CA GLY A 118 -7.99 11.01 -2.67
C GLY A 118 -6.81 11.66 -1.92
N MET A 119 -5.56 11.31 -2.24
CA MET A 119 -4.38 11.87 -1.59
C MET A 119 -3.89 13.13 -2.31
N PRO A 120 -3.33 14.14 -1.58
CA PRO A 120 -2.72 15.32 -2.18
C PRO A 120 -1.59 15.00 -3.18
N LEU A 121 -1.20 16.01 -3.97
CA LEU A 121 -0.08 15.94 -4.93
C LEU A 121 1.07 16.83 -4.44
N LEU A 122 2.01 16.24 -3.71
CA LEU A 122 3.09 16.93 -3.03
C LEU A 122 4.47 16.50 -3.54
N GLY A 123 5.42 17.43 -3.61
CA GLY A 123 6.82 17.13 -3.90
C GLY A 123 7.30 17.61 -5.27
N GLU A 124 8.58 17.36 -5.55
CA GLU A 124 9.21 17.70 -6.83
C GLU A 124 8.66 16.83 -7.96
N THR A 125 8.34 17.43 -9.10
CA THR A 125 7.79 16.70 -10.24
C THR A 125 8.82 15.75 -10.85
N PRO A 126 8.42 14.54 -11.29
CA PRO A 126 9.35 13.60 -11.94
C PRO A 126 9.79 14.04 -13.34
N GLU A 127 9.06 14.96 -13.99
CA GLU A 127 9.34 15.44 -15.34
C GLU A 127 10.33 16.63 -15.38
N VAL A 128 10.29 17.52 -14.38
CA VAL A 128 11.08 18.76 -14.37
C VAL A 128 11.73 18.96 -13.00
N LYS A 129 13.07 18.87 -12.96
CA LYS A 129 13.86 19.15 -11.75
C LYS A 129 13.68 20.59 -11.31
N GLY A 130 13.46 20.80 -10.01
CA GLY A 130 13.21 22.10 -9.40
C GLY A 130 11.78 22.62 -9.55
N LEU A 131 10.89 21.92 -10.26
CA LEU A 131 9.45 22.22 -10.27
C LEU A 131 8.75 21.40 -9.19
N TRP A 132 7.95 22.06 -8.34
CA TRP A 132 7.30 21.44 -7.19
C TRP A 132 5.78 21.58 -7.24
N SER A 133 5.09 20.59 -6.68
CA SER A 133 3.65 20.58 -6.49
C SER A 133 3.29 20.66 -5.01
N ALA A 134 2.21 21.40 -4.74
CA ALA A 134 1.49 21.42 -3.48
C ALA A 134 0.00 21.63 -3.81
N ALA A 135 -0.65 20.58 -4.32
CA ALA A 135 -2.00 20.67 -4.90
C ALA A 135 -2.96 19.63 -4.32
N ALA A 136 -4.26 19.89 -4.45
CA ALA A 136 -5.35 19.07 -3.87
C ALA A 136 -5.21 18.89 -2.35
N VAL A 137 -5.07 20.02 -1.64
CA VAL A 137 -4.86 20.07 -0.19
C VAL A 137 -6.09 20.70 0.48
N TRP A 138 -6.64 20.03 1.49
CA TRP A 138 -7.76 20.59 2.25
C TRP A 138 -7.30 21.76 3.14
N VAL A 139 -8.20 22.71 3.41
CA VAL A 139 -7.89 23.89 4.26
C VAL A 139 -7.29 23.48 5.61
N LYS A 140 -7.83 22.43 6.24
CA LYS A 140 -7.36 21.91 7.54
C LYS A 140 -5.90 21.43 7.51
N GLU A 141 -5.40 21.00 6.35
CA GLU A 141 -4.05 20.44 6.16
C GLU A 141 -3.05 21.49 5.66
N GLY A 142 -3.52 22.62 5.14
CA GLY A 142 -2.72 23.65 4.48
C GLY A 142 -1.44 24.07 5.24
N PRO A 143 -1.52 24.44 6.53
CA PRO A 143 -0.34 24.82 7.30
C PRO A 143 0.71 23.71 7.41
N ALA A 144 0.28 22.46 7.62
CA ALA A 144 1.18 21.32 7.74
C ALA A 144 1.83 20.98 6.40
N VAL A 145 1.05 20.98 5.30
CA VAL A 145 1.59 20.76 3.95
C VAL A 145 2.59 21.84 3.56
N GLY A 146 2.31 23.11 3.86
CA GLY A 146 3.24 24.21 3.61
C GLY A 146 4.59 23.99 4.32
N ARG A 147 4.56 23.56 5.58
CA ARG A 147 5.78 23.17 6.31
C ARG A 147 6.48 21.98 5.66
N CYS A 148 5.76 20.91 5.33
CA CYS A 148 6.35 19.69 4.75
C CYS A 148 7.05 19.98 3.42
N VAL A 149 6.43 20.74 2.52
CA VAL A 149 7.03 21.08 1.22
C VAL A 149 8.25 21.98 1.42
N ALA A 150 8.21 22.94 2.36
CA ALA A 150 9.36 23.77 2.67
C ALA A 150 10.54 22.97 3.24
N GLU A 151 10.28 22.06 4.20
CA GLU A 151 11.29 21.14 4.73
C GLU A 151 11.87 20.26 3.63
N TRP A 152 11.02 19.72 2.75
CA TRP A 152 11.47 18.88 1.65
C TRP A 152 12.36 19.64 0.67
N MET A 153 12.02 20.89 0.31
CA MET A 153 12.85 21.74 -0.54
C MET A 153 14.21 22.07 0.07
N VAL A 154 14.26 22.32 1.38
CA VAL A 154 15.48 22.79 2.07
C VAL A 154 16.37 21.64 2.52
N HIS A 155 15.78 20.56 3.03
CA HIS A 155 16.48 19.45 3.68
C HIS A 155 16.52 18.18 2.82
N GLY A 156 15.76 18.15 1.72
CA GLY A 156 15.61 16.98 0.87
C GLY A 156 14.55 15.98 1.36
N GLU A 157 13.92 16.24 2.51
CA GLU A 157 12.89 15.39 3.11
C GLU A 157 12.06 16.14 4.18
N PRO A 158 10.76 15.85 4.31
CA PRO A 158 9.91 16.40 5.37
C PRO A 158 10.09 15.72 6.74
N SER A 159 9.65 16.39 7.81
CA SER A 159 9.69 15.89 9.20
C SER A 159 8.63 14.84 9.55
N ILE A 160 7.66 14.62 8.67
CA ILE A 160 6.65 13.57 8.76
C ILE A 160 6.62 12.81 7.43
N ASP A 161 6.29 11.52 7.46
CA ASP A 161 6.12 10.78 6.21
C ASP A 161 4.95 11.31 5.38
N VAL A 162 5.22 11.57 4.10
CA VAL A 162 4.22 12.01 3.11
C VAL A 162 4.29 11.16 1.84
N ALA A 163 4.88 9.96 1.90
CA ALA A 163 5.07 9.10 0.73
C ALA A 163 3.78 8.82 -0.05
N GLN A 164 2.65 8.64 0.65
CA GLN A 164 1.34 8.44 0.02
C GLN A 164 0.83 9.67 -0.77
N SER A 165 1.38 10.86 -0.49
CA SER A 165 1.06 12.11 -1.18
C SER A 165 2.13 12.51 -2.20
N ASP A 166 3.20 11.72 -2.38
CA ASP A 166 4.26 12.00 -3.35
C ASP A 166 3.68 12.05 -4.76
N ILE A 167 3.91 13.15 -5.48
CA ILE A 167 3.40 13.37 -6.83
C ILE A 167 3.93 12.34 -7.85
N SER A 168 5.07 11.71 -7.57
CA SER A 168 5.71 10.74 -8.45
C SER A 168 5.08 9.34 -8.42
N ARG A 169 4.12 9.08 -7.52
CA ARG A 169 3.49 7.76 -7.33
C ARG A 169 2.70 7.23 -8.53
N PHE A 170 2.26 8.11 -9.44
CA PHE A 170 1.35 7.73 -10.52
C PHE A 170 2.08 7.21 -11.77
N HIS A 171 1.62 6.06 -12.28
CA HIS A 171 1.96 5.55 -13.61
C HIS A 171 1.36 6.44 -14.70
N ALA A 172 1.95 6.44 -15.90
CA ALA A 172 1.53 7.30 -17.01
C ALA A 172 0.03 7.22 -17.34
N HIS A 173 -0.55 6.01 -17.31
CA HIS A 173 -1.98 5.80 -17.59
C HIS A 173 -2.89 6.44 -16.52
N GLN A 174 -2.43 6.51 -15.26
CA GLN A 174 -3.18 7.12 -14.15
C GLN A 174 -3.20 8.66 -14.24
N LYS A 175 -2.29 9.25 -15.03
CA LYS A 175 -2.21 10.70 -15.29
C LYS A 175 -3.18 11.16 -16.39
N THR A 176 -3.87 10.24 -17.07
CA THR A 176 -4.82 10.62 -18.12
C THR A 176 -6.04 11.32 -17.54
N ARG A 177 -6.61 12.27 -18.29
CA ARG A 177 -7.84 12.99 -17.89
C ARG A 177 -8.98 12.03 -17.61
N GLN A 178 -9.15 11.02 -18.46
CA GLN A 178 -10.23 10.04 -18.34
C GLN A 178 -10.10 9.20 -17.06
N HIS A 179 -8.92 8.67 -16.75
CA HIS A 179 -8.68 7.93 -15.50
C HIS A 179 -8.96 8.82 -14.29
N THR A 180 -8.41 10.04 -14.29
CA THR A 180 -8.58 10.99 -13.18
C THR A 180 -10.04 11.32 -12.93
N LYS A 181 -10.81 11.62 -13.98
CA LYS A 181 -12.25 11.92 -13.86
C LYS A 181 -13.05 10.72 -13.38
N ARG A 182 -12.81 9.52 -13.94
CA ARG A 182 -13.52 8.29 -13.54
C ARG A 182 -13.30 7.94 -12.08
N ARG A 183 -12.05 8.03 -11.61
CA ARG A 183 -11.70 7.79 -10.21
C ARG A 183 -12.29 8.83 -9.27
N ALA A 184 -12.15 10.11 -9.61
CA ALA A 184 -12.73 11.19 -8.80
C ALA A 184 -14.25 11.12 -8.72
N PHE A 185 -14.92 10.72 -9.81
CA PHE A 185 -16.36 10.47 -9.84
C PHE A 185 -16.75 9.40 -8.81
N GLU A 186 -16.05 8.26 -8.80
CA GLU A 186 -16.30 7.20 -7.82
C GLU A 186 -15.91 7.60 -6.39
N ALA A 187 -14.84 8.39 -6.23
CA ALA A 187 -14.29 8.76 -4.93
C ALA A 187 -15.09 9.86 -4.22
N PHE A 188 -15.78 10.74 -4.96
CA PHE A 188 -16.52 11.87 -4.37
C PHE A 188 -17.50 11.46 -3.25
N PRO A 189 -18.46 10.52 -3.47
CA PRO A 189 -19.36 10.10 -2.40
C PRO A 189 -18.64 9.34 -1.27
N LYS A 190 -17.46 8.78 -1.54
CA LYS A 190 -16.62 8.11 -0.54
C LYS A 190 -15.90 9.08 0.41
N THR A 191 -15.99 10.39 0.18
CA THR A 191 -15.40 11.41 1.06
C THR A 191 -15.91 11.26 2.50
N TYR A 192 -17.23 11.08 2.67
CA TYR A 192 -17.88 10.79 3.97
C TYR A 192 -18.41 9.35 4.06
N GLY A 193 -18.36 8.56 2.98
CA GLY A 193 -18.80 7.16 3.02
C GLY A 193 -17.91 6.27 3.90
N ILE A 194 -18.48 5.18 4.43
CA ILE A 194 -17.73 4.13 5.11
C ILE A 194 -17.04 3.25 4.07
N VAL A 195 -15.72 3.38 3.96
CA VAL A 195 -14.89 2.65 2.99
C VAL A 195 -14.11 1.56 3.71
N HIS A 196 -14.19 0.33 3.20
CA HIS A 196 -13.37 -0.77 3.73
C HIS A 196 -11.90 -0.59 3.28
N PRO A 197 -10.88 -0.85 4.13
CA PRO A 197 -9.47 -0.62 3.77
C PRO A 197 -8.98 -1.39 2.53
N ALA A 198 -9.62 -2.52 2.23
CA ALA A 198 -9.33 -3.35 1.05
C ALA A 198 -10.31 -3.13 -0.11
N GLU A 199 -11.22 -2.16 -0.01
CA GLU A 199 -12.20 -1.86 -1.05
C GLU A 199 -11.51 -1.54 -2.39
N GLN A 200 -11.96 -2.23 -3.44
CA GLN A 200 -11.45 -2.01 -4.78
C GLN A 200 -12.27 -0.93 -5.47
N TYR A 201 -11.59 0.00 -6.14
CA TYR A 201 -12.28 0.83 -7.09
C TYR A 201 -12.83 -0.03 -8.25
N LEU A 202 -14.03 0.31 -8.72
CA LEU A 202 -14.70 -0.38 -9.83
C LEU A 202 -14.54 0.37 -11.15
N SER A 203 -14.37 1.69 -11.08
CA SER A 203 -14.16 2.55 -12.24
C SER A 203 -12.88 2.17 -13.01
N ASP A 204 -12.87 2.41 -14.31
CA ASP A 204 -11.69 2.30 -15.18
C ASP A 204 -10.95 0.95 -15.17
N ARG A 205 -11.67 -0.15 -14.89
CA ARG A 205 -11.18 -1.52 -14.91
C ARG A 205 -11.88 -2.39 -15.96
N PRO A 206 -11.20 -3.39 -16.54
CA PRO A 206 -9.77 -3.70 -16.39
C PRO A 206 -8.90 -2.83 -17.32
N LEU A 207 -7.73 -2.37 -16.85
CA LEU A 207 -6.85 -1.50 -17.63
C LEU A 207 -5.53 -2.17 -18.04
N ARG A 208 -4.77 -2.71 -17.09
CA ARG A 208 -3.53 -3.46 -17.35
C ARG A 208 -3.76 -4.93 -17.03
N LYS A 209 -3.49 -5.78 -18.01
CA LYS A 209 -3.70 -7.22 -17.93
C LYS A 209 -2.37 -7.93 -18.09
N SER A 210 -2.11 -8.92 -17.25
CA SER A 210 -0.99 -9.83 -17.46
C SER A 210 -1.25 -10.75 -18.65
N PRO A 211 -0.20 -11.40 -19.21
CA PRO A 211 -0.37 -12.38 -20.28
C PRO A 211 -1.29 -13.54 -19.89
N MET A 212 -1.36 -13.86 -18.59
CA MET A 212 -2.16 -14.92 -18.01
C MET A 212 -3.59 -14.49 -17.64
N HIS A 213 -3.99 -13.23 -17.91
CA HIS A 213 -5.29 -12.72 -17.43
C HIS A 213 -6.48 -13.57 -17.88
N GLU A 214 -6.56 -13.94 -19.17
CA GLU A 214 -7.67 -14.77 -19.67
C GLU A 214 -7.65 -16.18 -19.04
N TRP A 215 -6.45 -16.72 -18.78
CA TRP A 215 -6.29 -17.97 -18.05
C TRP A 215 -6.81 -17.83 -16.61
N HIS A 216 -6.48 -16.73 -15.92
CA HIS A 216 -6.95 -16.47 -14.55
C HIS A 216 -8.48 -16.40 -14.48
N VAL A 217 -9.11 -15.67 -15.40
CA VAL A 217 -10.58 -15.57 -15.47
C VAL A 217 -11.19 -16.95 -15.71
N ALA A 218 -10.64 -17.74 -16.63
CA ALA A 218 -11.11 -19.09 -16.90
C ALA A 218 -10.96 -20.06 -15.70
N HIS A 219 -10.02 -19.78 -14.79
CA HIS A 219 -9.79 -20.55 -13.56
C HIS A 219 -10.42 -19.89 -12.33
N GLY A 220 -11.38 -18.97 -12.53
CA GLY A 220 -12.20 -18.40 -11.47
C GLY A 220 -11.45 -17.45 -10.53
N ALA A 221 -10.42 -16.75 -11.02
CA ALA A 221 -9.73 -15.74 -10.23
C ALA A 221 -10.66 -14.61 -9.79
N GLU A 222 -10.64 -14.28 -8.51
CA GLU A 222 -11.11 -12.99 -8.03
C GLU A 222 -10.00 -11.96 -8.25
N LEU A 223 -10.29 -10.85 -8.94
CA LEU A 223 -9.26 -9.89 -9.35
C LEU A 223 -9.28 -8.61 -8.52
N PHE A 224 -8.15 -8.28 -7.91
CA PHE A 224 -7.90 -7.00 -7.23
C PHE A 224 -6.95 -6.15 -8.09
N GLU A 225 -7.15 -4.84 -8.08
CA GLU A 225 -6.38 -3.91 -8.88
C GLU A 225 -5.36 -3.14 -8.05
N VAL A 226 -4.13 -3.05 -8.58
CA VAL A 226 -3.09 -2.13 -8.08
C VAL A 226 -2.32 -1.55 -9.26
N ALA A 227 -2.17 -0.23 -9.29
CA ALA A 227 -1.42 0.49 -10.33
C ALA A 227 -1.86 0.15 -11.77
N GLY A 228 -3.18 -0.05 -11.95
CA GLY A 228 -3.88 -0.45 -13.15
C GLY A 228 -3.90 -1.96 -13.40
N TRP A 229 -3.10 -2.76 -12.70
CA TRP A 229 -2.97 -4.21 -12.93
C TRP A 229 -4.07 -5.02 -12.27
N GLU A 230 -4.76 -5.83 -13.06
CA GLU A 230 -5.65 -6.88 -12.58
C GLU A 230 -4.85 -8.08 -12.06
N ARG A 231 -4.95 -8.38 -10.76
CA ARG A 231 -4.17 -9.44 -10.11
C ARG A 231 -5.11 -10.43 -9.41
N PRO A 232 -4.92 -11.75 -9.58
CA PRO A 232 -5.66 -12.74 -8.80
C PRO A 232 -5.41 -12.53 -7.31
N GLN A 233 -6.45 -12.30 -6.53
CA GLN A 233 -6.39 -12.23 -5.07
C GLN A 233 -6.53 -13.64 -4.47
N TRP A 234 -7.41 -14.46 -5.05
CA TRP A 234 -7.56 -15.91 -4.86
C TRP A 234 -8.22 -16.51 -6.11
N PHE A 235 -8.29 -17.83 -6.20
CA PHE A 235 -8.98 -18.56 -7.27
C PHE A 235 -10.18 -19.34 -6.72
N ASN A 236 -11.39 -18.99 -7.15
CA ASN A 236 -12.62 -19.65 -6.71
C ASN A 236 -12.66 -21.15 -7.09
N SER A 237 -11.88 -21.57 -8.10
CA SER A 237 -11.69 -23.00 -8.42
C SER A 237 -11.08 -23.81 -7.26
N ASN A 238 -10.41 -23.14 -6.31
CA ASN A 238 -9.77 -23.76 -5.16
C ASN A 238 -10.71 -23.91 -3.95
N ALA A 239 -12.03 -23.67 -4.09
CA ALA A 239 -12.98 -23.77 -2.99
C ALA A 239 -12.93 -25.12 -2.24
N GLY A 240 -12.71 -26.22 -2.96
CA GLY A 240 -12.58 -27.56 -2.35
C GLY A 240 -11.39 -27.71 -1.38
N LEU A 241 -10.36 -26.85 -1.50
CA LEU A 241 -9.22 -26.85 -0.58
C LEU A 241 -9.62 -26.36 0.82
N VAL A 242 -10.65 -25.51 0.93
CA VAL A 242 -11.13 -25.00 2.23
C VAL A 242 -11.57 -26.16 3.13
N GLU A 243 -12.31 -27.12 2.57
CA GLU A 243 -12.72 -28.34 3.28
C GLU A 243 -11.52 -29.27 3.53
N ARG A 244 -10.68 -29.51 2.50
CA ARG A 244 -9.48 -30.37 2.62
C ARG A 244 -8.58 -29.97 3.80
N TYR A 245 -8.41 -28.66 4.02
CA TYR A 245 -7.54 -28.13 5.07
C TYR A 245 -8.28 -27.64 6.32
N GLY A 246 -9.60 -27.80 6.39
CA GLY A 246 -10.41 -27.39 7.56
C GLY A 246 -10.32 -25.89 7.87
N VAL A 247 -10.15 -25.06 6.84
CA VAL A 247 -9.97 -23.61 7.01
C VAL A 247 -11.26 -22.97 7.51
N GLN A 248 -11.14 -22.18 8.58
CA GLN A 248 -12.26 -21.46 9.17
C GLN A 248 -12.60 -20.19 8.36
N THR A 249 -13.89 -19.87 8.29
CA THR A 249 -14.39 -18.60 7.74
C THR A 249 -14.36 -17.50 8.80
N ARG A 250 -14.58 -16.25 8.37
CA ARG A 250 -14.79 -15.11 9.25
C ARG A 250 -16.30 -14.85 9.35
N PRO A 251 -16.89 -14.87 10.56
CA PRO A 251 -18.34 -14.73 10.71
C PRO A 251 -18.81 -13.28 10.56
N ASN A 252 -18.00 -12.32 11.04
CA ASN A 252 -18.35 -10.91 10.99
C ASN A 252 -18.21 -10.33 9.57
N GLU A 253 -19.22 -9.56 9.16
CA GLU A 253 -19.32 -8.99 7.81
C GLU A 253 -18.12 -8.11 7.45
N TRP A 254 -17.72 -7.19 8.34
CA TRP A 254 -16.60 -6.27 8.08
C TRP A 254 -15.29 -7.04 7.91
N ASP A 255 -15.05 -8.03 8.77
CA ASP A 255 -13.82 -8.82 8.77
C ASP A 255 -13.75 -9.77 7.56
N ALA A 256 -14.91 -10.21 7.05
CA ALA A 256 -15.05 -11.11 5.90
C ALA A 256 -15.07 -10.37 4.56
N ARG A 257 -15.33 -9.05 4.54
CA ARG A 257 -15.37 -8.25 3.33
C ARG A 257 -14.00 -8.22 2.64
N TRP A 258 -13.98 -8.36 1.31
CA TRP A 258 -12.76 -8.37 0.50
C TRP A 258 -11.73 -9.45 0.92
N TRP A 259 -12.21 -10.54 1.52
CA TRP A 259 -11.40 -11.67 1.96
C TRP A 259 -12.09 -13.00 1.63
N SER A 260 -11.30 -14.07 1.48
CA SER A 260 -11.82 -15.42 1.28
C SER A 260 -10.99 -16.44 2.08
N PRO A 261 -11.63 -17.48 2.68
CA PRO A 261 -10.90 -18.59 3.30
C PRO A 261 -10.02 -19.34 2.30
N ILE A 262 -10.32 -19.22 0.99
CA ILE A 262 -9.52 -19.81 -0.08
C ILE A 262 -8.08 -19.32 -0.02
N ILE A 263 -7.81 -18.07 0.38
CA ILE A 263 -6.45 -17.54 0.55
C ILE A 263 -5.65 -18.42 1.52
N ASN A 264 -6.24 -18.80 2.65
CA ASN A 264 -5.55 -19.66 3.62
C ASN A 264 -5.41 -21.10 3.12
N ALA A 265 -6.38 -21.58 2.33
CA ALA A 265 -6.33 -22.91 1.75
C ALA A 265 -5.26 -23.03 0.64
N GLU A 266 -5.15 -22.04 -0.24
CA GLU A 266 -4.09 -21.90 -1.23
C GLU A 266 -2.71 -21.85 -0.57
N HIS A 267 -2.59 -21.09 0.52
CA HIS A 267 -1.36 -21.05 1.31
C HIS A 267 -0.95 -22.44 1.79
N LEU A 268 -1.86 -23.19 2.39
CA LEU A 268 -1.57 -24.53 2.92
C LEU A 268 -1.23 -25.52 1.79
N ALA A 269 -1.92 -25.43 0.65
CA ALA A 269 -1.61 -26.24 -0.53
C ALA A 269 -0.21 -25.93 -1.08
N MET A 270 0.17 -24.65 -1.18
CA MET A 270 1.51 -24.24 -1.56
C MET A 270 2.57 -24.80 -0.59
N ARG A 271 2.29 -24.75 0.72
CA ARG A 271 3.20 -25.27 1.77
C ARG A 271 3.35 -26.78 1.72
N GLU A 272 2.30 -27.51 1.35
CA GLU A 272 2.34 -28.97 1.20
C GLU A 272 3.00 -29.40 -0.12
N HIS A 273 2.79 -28.63 -1.18
CA HIS A 273 3.15 -28.99 -2.55
C HIS A 273 3.94 -27.88 -3.25
N ALA A 274 3.26 -27.06 -4.05
CA ALA A 274 3.78 -25.87 -4.70
C ALA A 274 2.62 -24.95 -5.11
N GLY A 275 2.90 -23.66 -5.19
CA GLY A 275 2.03 -22.61 -5.68
C GLY A 275 2.65 -21.89 -6.87
N ILE A 276 1.83 -21.54 -7.86
CA ILE A 276 2.20 -20.66 -9.00
C ILE A 276 1.47 -19.33 -8.88
N PHE A 277 2.19 -18.23 -9.09
CA PHE A 277 1.75 -16.86 -8.82
C PHE A 277 2.01 -15.95 -10.01
N ASP A 278 1.05 -15.06 -10.30
CA ASP A 278 1.27 -13.96 -11.24
C ASP A 278 1.81 -12.72 -10.50
N LEU A 279 3.04 -12.33 -10.84
CA LEU A 279 3.74 -11.18 -10.30
C LEU A 279 4.01 -10.12 -11.38
N SER A 280 3.25 -10.14 -12.49
CA SER A 280 3.35 -9.17 -13.59
C SER A 280 3.22 -7.71 -13.14
N ALA A 281 2.60 -7.49 -11.98
CA ALA A 281 2.41 -6.17 -11.42
C ALA A 281 3.66 -5.57 -10.75
N PHE A 282 4.77 -6.30 -10.65
CA PHE A 282 6.03 -5.68 -10.25
C PHE A 282 6.44 -4.57 -11.21
N ALA A 283 7.07 -3.53 -10.68
CA ALA A 283 7.78 -2.56 -11.48
C ALA A 283 9.23 -3.03 -11.64
N LEU A 284 9.73 -2.95 -12.87
CA LEU A 284 11.06 -3.39 -13.24
C LEU A 284 11.76 -2.26 -13.98
N PHE A 285 13.00 -1.97 -13.61
CA PHE A 285 13.83 -1.07 -14.39
C PHE A 285 15.28 -1.52 -14.42
N ASP A 286 15.90 -1.38 -15.58
CA ASP A 286 17.30 -1.72 -15.81
C ASP A 286 18.15 -0.46 -15.67
N ILE A 287 19.30 -0.61 -15.03
CA ILE A 287 20.33 0.41 -14.91
C ILE A 287 21.58 -0.14 -15.60
N ALA A 288 22.01 0.54 -16.66
CA ALA A 288 23.05 0.06 -17.57
C ALA A 288 24.12 1.12 -17.85
N GLY A 289 25.31 0.67 -18.25
CA GLY A 289 26.44 1.52 -18.64
C GLY A 289 27.54 1.62 -17.58
N PRO A 290 28.66 2.32 -17.88
CA PRO A 290 29.83 2.38 -17.01
C PRO A 290 29.53 2.87 -15.58
N GLY A 291 28.59 3.81 -15.44
CA GLY A 291 28.16 4.34 -14.16
C GLY A 291 27.14 3.48 -13.39
N ALA A 292 26.68 2.35 -13.95
CA ALA A 292 25.55 1.60 -13.41
C ALA A 292 25.81 1.08 -11.99
N LEU A 293 27.01 0.52 -11.74
CA LEU A 293 27.39 0.07 -10.41
C LEU A 293 27.40 1.25 -9.42
N ALA A 294 27.99 2.38 -9.80
CA ALA A 294 28.02 3.56 -8.93
C ALA A 294 26.60 4.06 -8.59
N ALA A 295 25.68 4.04 -9.56
CA ALA A 295 24.28 4.41 -9.36
C ALA A 295 23.58 3.52 -8.33
N VAL A 296 23.59 2.19 -8.53
CA VAL A 296 22.92 1.26 -7.60
C VAL A 296 23.63 1.23 -6.24
N GLN A 297 24.95 1.38 -6.21
CA GLN A 297 25.74 1.44 -4.99
C GLN A 297 25.40 2.68 -4.16
N ARG A 298 25.09 3.82 -4.80
CA ARG A 298 24.70 5.06 -4.13
C ARG A 298 23.31 4.97 -3.48
N VAL A 299 22.37 4.29 -4.13
CA VAL A 299 20.96 4.21 -3.70
C VAL A 299 20.74 3.08 -2.68
N ALA A 300 21.34 1.92 -2.90
CA ALA A 300 21.15 0.76 -2.03
C ALA A 300 21.93 0.89 -0.71
N LEU A 301 21.31 0.51 0.41
CA LEU A 301 22.04 0.32 1.67
C LEU A 301 23.06 -0.84 1.59
N ARG A 302 22.70 -1.94 0.93
CA ARG A 302 23.54 -3.14 0.83
C ARG A 302 24.65 -3.01 -0.23
N GLN A 303 25.63 -3.90 -0.18
CA GLN A 303 26.74 -3.95 -1.14
C GLN A 303 26.23 -4.43 -2.51
N MET A 304 26.44 -3.64 -3.57
CA MET A 304 26.04 -3.97 -4.94
C MET A 304 27.22 -4.41 -5.82
N ASP A 305 28.47 -4.15 -5.41
CA ASP A 305 29.63 -4.73 -6.07
C ASP A 305 29.82 -6.19 -5.63
N VAL A 306 28.94 -7.03 -6.15
CA VAL A 306 28.85 -8.47 -5.90
C VAL A 306 29.02 -9.22 -7.22
N PRO A 307 29.35 -10.52 -7.25
CA PRO A 307 29.47 -11.24 -8.51
C PRO A 307 28.21 -11.13 -9.41
N VAL A 308 28.41 -11.20 -10.73
CA VAL A 308 27.30 -11.31 -11.69
C VAL A 308 26.46 -12.55 -11.35
N GLY A 309 25.15 -12.42 -11.47
CA GLY A 309 24.17 -13.42 -11.07
C GLY A 309 23.76 -13.33 -9.60
N ARG A 310 24.22 -12.34 -8.82
CA ARG A 310 23.73 -12.13 -7.44
C ARG A 310 22.44 -11.33 -7.42
N VAL A 311 21.57 -11.70 -6.47
CA VAL A 311 20.32 -11.03 -6.15
C VAL A 311 20.44 -10.47 -4.73
N VAL A 312 20.17 -9.19 -4.56
CA VAL A 312 20.33 -8.50 -3.28
C VAL A 312 19.06 -7.76 -2.91
N TYR A 313 18.40 -8.21 -1.85
CA TYR A 313 17.36 -7.44 -1.17
C TYR A 313 18.01 -6.31 -0.35
N THR A 314 17.52 -5.09 -0.51
CA THR A 314 18.09 -3.91 0.15
C THR A 314 17.01 -2.88 0.50
N PRO A 315 17.10 -2.27 1.71
CA PRO A 315 16.47 -0.98 1.95
C PRO A 315 17.03 0.09 1.01
N VAL A 316 16.17 1.04 0.66
CA VAL A 316 16.51 2.33 0.06
C VAL A 316 16.06 3.41 1.01
N LEU A 317 16.99 4.30 1.36
CA LEU A 317 16.79 5.28 2.42
C LEU A 317 16.88 6.70 1.90
N SER A 318 16.34 7.60 2.71
CA SER A 318 16.54 9.04 2.59
C SER A 318 17.79 9.52 3.31
N GLN A 319 18.09 10.83 3.25
CA GLN A 319 19.26 11.40 3.92
C GLN A 319 19.18 11.31 5.45
N VAL A 320 17.98 11.32 6.04
CA VAL A 320 17.79 11.16 7.48
C VAL A 320 17.67 9.69 7.91
N GLY A 321 17.77 8.76 6.95
CA GLY A 321 17.78 7.32 7.20
C GLY A 321 16.39 6.72 7.45
N GLY A 322 15.32 7.41 7.04
CA GLY A 322 13.97 6.84 6.91
C GLY A 322 13.84 6.03 5.62
N PHE A 323 12.84 5.16 5.54
CA PHE A 323 12.66 4.32 4.35
C PHE A 323 12.02 5.11 3.21
N LYS A 324 12.60 4.97 2.02
CA LYS A 324 12.00 5.39 0.75
C LYS A 324 11.47 4.19 -0.05
N SER A 325 12.04 3.01 0.19
CA SER A 325 11.61 1.75 -0.41
C SER A 325 12.29 0.55 0.24
N ASP A 326 11.82 -0.64 -0.10
CA ASP A 326 12.54 -1.90 0.02
C ASP A 326 12.36 -2.72 -1.26
N LEU A 327 13.48 -3.20 -1.82
CA LEU A 327 13.47 -3.75 -3.18
C LEU A 327 14.60 -4.74 -3.40
N THR A 328 14.55 -5.42 -4.54
CA THR A 328 15.55 -6.38 -4.96
C THR A 328 16.33 -5.85 -6.16
N ILE A 329 17.67 -5.96 -6.10
CA ILE A 329 18.56 -5.60 -7.21
C ILE A 329 19.33 -6.85 -7.66
N MET A 330 19.27 -7.14 -8.96
CA MET A 330 19.99 -8.23 -9.61
C MET A 330 21.16 -7.68 -10.39
N ARG A 331 22.37 -8.23 -10.20
CA ARG A 331 23.52 -7.92 -11.08
C ARG A 331 23.49 -8.87 -12.27
N LEU A 332 22.96 -8.42 -13.40
CA LEU A 332 22.79 -9.25 -14.61
C LEU A 332 24.03 -9.26 -15.52
N GLY A 333 24.90 -8.28 -15.37
CA GLY A 333 26.18 -8.20 -16.07
C GLY A 333 27.16 -7.28 -15.34
N GLU A 334 28.34 -7.07 -15.91
CA GLU A 334 29.35 -6.18 -15.30
C GLU A 334 28.82 -4.75 -15.11
N GLN A 335 28.04 -4.28 -16.08
CA GLN A 335 27.47 -2.93 -16.19
C GLN A 335 25.95 -2.97 -16.42
N LEU A 336 25.27 -4.01 -15.91
CA LEU A 336 23.83 -4.18 -16.06
C LEU A 336 23.22 -4.68 -14.76
N PHE A 337 22.30 -3.90 -14.23
CA PHE A 337 21.54 -4.22 -13.02
C PHE A 337 20.05 -4.12 -13.32
N ARG A 338 19.26 -5.01 -12.73
CA ARG A 338 17.80 -4.93 -12.75
C ARG A 338 17.28 -4.68 -11.35
N VAL A 339 16.45 -3.66 -11.21
CA VAL A 339 15.71 -3.37 -9.99
C VAL A 339 14.31 -3.94 -10.12
N VAL A 340 13.84 -4.63 -9.08
CA VAL A 340 12.48 -5.18 -8.97
C VAL A 340 11.86 -4.65 -7.70
N THR A 341 10.71 -3.98 -7.83
CA THR A 341 9.96 -3.36 -6.73
C THR A 341 8.45 -3.55 -6.90
N GLY A 342 7.69 -3.23 -5.86
CA GLY A 342 6.22 -3.32 -5.88
C GLY A 342 5.59 -2.32 -6.84
N GLY A 343 4.58 -2.77 -7.60
CA GLY A 343 3.90 -1.93 -8.60
C GLY A 343 3.31 -0.63 -8.07
N ALA A 344 2.82 -0.62 -6.84
CA ALA A 344 2.24 0.55 -6.18
C ALA A 344 3.24 1.70 -5.96
N HIS A 345 4.53 1.37 -5.76
CA HIS A 345 5.58 2.35 -5.44
C HIS A 345 6.57 2.56 -6.59
N GLY A 346 6.43 1.77 -7.68
CA GLY A 346 7.44 1.69 -8.74
C GLY A 346 7.81 3.01 -9.39
N MET A 347 6.87 3.96 -9.53
CA MET A 347 7.17 5.27 -10.14
C MET A 347 7.91 6.22 -9.21
N SER A 348 7.64 6.15 -7.90
CA SER A 348 8.42 6.87 -6.88
C SER A 348 9.84 6.33 -6.80
N ASP A 349 9.99 5.00 -6.85
CA ASP A 349 11.30 4.34 -6.91
C ASP A 349 12.06 4.74 -8.19
N LEU A 350 11.38 4.70 -9.35
CA LEU A 350 11.96 5.09 -10.62
C LEU A 350 12.49 6.54 -10.59
N LYS A 351 11.73 7.47 -10.00
CA LYS A 351 12.18 8.86 -9.81
C LYS A 351 13.42 8.89 -8.92
N TRP A 352 13.40 8.19 -7.78
CA TRP A 352 14.51 8.19 -6.84
C TRP A 352 15.83 7.70 -7.46
N PHE A 353 15.78 6.62 -8.24
CA PHE A 353 16.97 6.15 -8.97
C PHE A 353 17.39 7.12 -10.07
N ARG A 354 16.44 7.76 -10.77
CA ARG A 354 16.74 8.78 -11.80
C ARG A 354 17.44 10.00 -11.20
N ASP A 355 17.01 10.46 -10.03
CA ASP A 355 17.60 11.62 -9.35
C ASP A 355 19.05 11.37 -8.91
N HIS A 356 19.43 10.10 -8.72
CA HIS A 356 20.77 9.66 -8.31
C HIS A 356 21.58 9.04 -9.46
N LEU A 357 21.08 9.10 -10.70
CA LEU A 357 21.72 8.50 -11.86
C LEU A 357 22.91 9.38 -12.33
N PRO A 358 24.14 8.83 -12.42
CA PRO A 358 25.27 9.56 -13.00
C PRO A 358 25.15 9.69 -14.52
N ALA A 359 25.89 10.62 -15.12
CA ALA A 359 25.79 10.94 -16.55
C ALA A 359 26.18 9.78 -17.50
N ASP A 360 26.97 8.83 -17.02
CA ASP A 360 27.46 7.66 -17.76
C ASP A 360 26.68 6.37 -17.43
N ALA A 361 25.47 6.51 -16.86
CA ALA A 361 24.51 5.44 -16.69
C ALA A 361 23.18 5.78 -17.36
N VAL A 362 22.44 4.75 -17.77
CA VAL A 362 21.11 4.85 -18.36
C VAL A 362 20.15 4.03 -17.51
N LEU A 363 18.96 4.58 -17.29
CA LEU A 363 17.87 3.91 -16.60
C LEU A 363 16.70 3.71 -17.58
N VAL A 364 16.23 2.47 -17.70
CA VAL A 364 15.16 2.06 -18.62
C VAL A 364 14.06 1.37 -17.84
N ASP A 365 12.83 1.88 -17.93
CA ASP A 365 11.65 1.20 -17.38
C ASP A 365 11.28 -0.01 -18.25
N GLN A 366 11.30 -1.19 -17.64
CA GLN A 366 11.03 -2.49 -18.25
C GLN A 366 9.70 -3.09 -17.79
N THR A 367 8.92 -2.37 -16.99
CA THR A 367 7.69 -2.85 -16.34
C THR A 367 6.67 -3.40 -17.33
N THR A 368 6.62 -2.87 -18.55
CA THR A 368 5.69 -3.34 -19.60
C THR A 368 6.32 -4.34 -20.57
N ALA A 369 7.63 -4.53 -20.52
CA ALA A 369 8.38 -5.41 -21.40
C ALA A 369 8.48 -6.84 -20.85
N PHE A 370 8.45 -7.00 -19.52
CA PHE A 370 8.57 -8.29 -18.84
C PHE A 370 7.35 -8.60 -17.98
N THR A 371 7.02 -9.90 -17.90
CA THR A 371 6.16 -10.45 -16.85
C THR A 371 7.02 -11.27 -15.89
N THR A 372 6.47 -11.51 -14.70
CA THR A 372 7.12 -12.30 -13.65
C THR A 372 6.14 -13.35 -13.14
N ILE A 373 6.58 -14.60 -13.07
CA ILE A 373 5.84 -15.73 -12.50
C ILE A 373 6.58 -16.23 -11.26
N GLY A 374 5.88 -16.35 -10.14
CA GLY A 374 6.42 -17.00 -8.94
C GLY A 374 6.09 -18.49 -8.96
N LEU A 375 7.07 -19.35 -8.69
CA LEU A 375 6.86 -20.77 -8.42
C LEU A 375 7.52 -21.11 -7.09
N TRP A 376 6.73 -21.42 -6.06
CA TRP A 376 7.25 -21.67 -4.71
C TRP A 376 6.58 -22.86 -4.03
N GLY A 377 7.33 -23.54 -3.18
CA GLY A 377 6.89 -24.67 -2.36
C GLY A 377 7.88 -25.83 -2.43
N PRO A 378 7.73 -26.85 -1.56
CA PRO A 378 8.64 -27.99 -1.51
C PRO A 378 8.84 -28.72 -2.83
N ARG A 379 7.83 -28.71 -3.72
CA ARG A 379 7.87 -29.37 -5.03
C ARG A 379 8.31 -28.45 -6.17
N ALA A 380 8.58 -27.16 -5.92
CA ALA A 380 8.92 -26.19 -6.96
C ALA A 380 10.12 -26.64 -7.81
N ARG A 381 11.15 -27.22 -7.18
CA ARG A 381 12.33 -27.74 -7.89
C ARG A 381 11.97 -28.92 -8.78
N ASP A 382 11.20 -29.89 -8.28
CA ASP A 382 10.82 -31.06 -9.07
C ASP A 382 10.06 -30.65 -10.33
N ILE A 383 9.13 -29.70 -10.19
CA ILE A 383 8.34 -29.15 -11.30
C ILE A 383 9.26 -28.47 -12.31
N ALA A 384 10.03 -27.46 -11.87
CA ALA A 384 10.89 -26.71 -12.77
C ALA A 384 11.96 -27.60 -13.44
N GLN A 385 12.55 -28.55 -12.70
CA GLN A 385 13.58 -29.47 -13.20
C GLN A 385 13.03 -30.41 -14.29
N SER A 386 11.74 -30.75 -14.28
CA SER A 386 11.11 -31.62 -15.28
C SER A 386 11.03 -30.99 -16.68
N VAL A 387 11.08 -29.65 -16.76
CA VAL A 387 10.94 -28.86 -18.00
C VAL A 387 12.21 -28.08 -18.35
N THR A 388 13.32 -28.31 -17.64
CA THR A 388 14.62 -27.70 -17.93
C THR A 388 15.76 -28.71 -17.89
N ARG A 389 16.78 -28.48 -18.71
CA ARG A 389 18.07 -29.18 -18.62
C ARG A 389 19.07 -28.48 -17.69
N ALA A 390 18.78 -27.26 -17.24
CA ALA A 390 19.63 -26.56 -16.29
C ALA A 390 19.61 -27.28 -14.93
N ASP A 391 20.75 -27.35 -14.25
CA ASP A 391 20.84 -27.96 -12.92
C ASP A 391 20.30 -26.99 -11.85
N LEU A 392 19.12 -27.30 -11.29
CA LEU A 392 18.46 -26.48 -10.26
C LEU A 392 18.79 -26.91 -8.82
N SER A 393 19.82 -27.73 -8.61
CA SER A 393 20.30 -28.13 -7.30
C SER A 393 20.81 -26.94 -6.48
N ASN A 394 20.93 -27.13 -5.16
CA ASN A 394 21.45 -26.10 -4.25
C ASN A 394 22.88 -25.67 -4.57
N GLU A 395 23.71 -26.62 -5.01
CA GLU A 395 25.11 -26.36 -5.35
C GLU A 395 25.22 -25.54 -6.64
N ALA A 396 24.44 -25.89 -7.67
CA ALA A 396 24.48 -25.22 -8.96
C ALA A 396 23.70 -23.90 -9.00
N PHE A 397 22.65 -23.76 -8.19
CA PHE A 397 21.78 -22.59 -8.17
C PHE A 397 21.43 -22.17 -6.73
N PRO A 398 22.38 -21.61 -5.96
CA PRO A 398 22.18 -21.26 -4.56
C PRO A 398 21.19 -20.09 -4.36
N PHE A 399 20.59 -20.02 -3.16
CA PHE A 399 19.68 -18.93 -2.79
C PHE A 399 20.33 -17.54 -2.92
N GLY A 400 19.56 -16.54 -3.34
CA GLY A 400 20.06 -15.17 -3.56
C GLY A 400 20.92 -15.03 -4.82
N THR A 401 20.69 -15.89 -5.80
CA THR A 401 21.29 -15.80 -7.14
C THR A 401 20.23 -15.82 -8.23
N CYS A 402 20.61 -15.41 -9.43
CA CYS A 402 19.80 -15.43 -10.63
C CYS A 402 20.66 -15.82 -11.83
N ARG A 403 20.04 -16.45 -12.82
CA ARG A 403 20.65 -16.76 -14.13
C ARG A 403 19.57 -17.08 -15.15
N THR A 404 19.92 -16.97 -16.43
CA THR A 404 19.06 -17.43 -17.51
C THR A 404 19.12 -18.96 -17.63
N VAL A 405 17.96 -19.58 -17.72
CA VAL A 405 17.79 -21.02 -17.96
C VAL A 405 16.79 -21.25 -19.09
N GLU A 406 16.87 -22.41 -19.74
CA GLU A 406 15.86 -22.83 -20.72
C GLU A 406 14.70 -23.54 -19.99
N ILE A 407 13.47 -23.08 -20.16
CA ILE A 407 12.27 -23.80 -19.71
C ILE A 407 11.40 -24.06 -20.94
N GLY A 408 11.21 -25.32 -21.29
CA GLY A 408 10.66 -25.70 -22.59
C GLY A 408 11.54 -25.14 -23.72
N SER A 409 10.98 -24.25 -24.55
CA SER A 409 11.73 -23.55 -25.60
C SER A 409 11.96 -22.06 -25.32
N GLN A 410 11.87 -21.63 -24.06
CA GLN A 410 11.95 -20.22 -23.67
C GLN A 410 13.20 -19.95 -22.84
N LEU A 411 13.79 -18.77 -23.03
CA LEU A 411 14.87 -18.28 -22.18
C LEU A 411 14.26 -17.50 -21.01
N VAL A 412 14.42 -18.04 -19.81
CA VAL A 412 13.82 -17.51 -18.59
C VAL A 412 14.92 -17.03 -17.66
N LEU A 413 14.90 -15.75 -17.29
CA LEU A 413 15.73 -15.29 -16.18
C LEU A 413 15.08 -15.80 -14.89
N ALA A 414 15.70 -16.78 -14.24
CA ALA A 414 15.25 -17.30 -12.96
C ALA A 414 16.01 -16.59 -11.83
N SER A 415 15.28 -16.14 -10.80
CA SER A 415 15.82 -15.54 -9.58
C SER A 415 15.41 -16.39 -8.38
N ARG A 416 16.37 -16.97 -7.66
CA ARG A 416 16.11 -17.83 -6.51
C ARG A 416 15.92 -17.00 -5.25
N ILE A 417 14.71 -16.48 -5.08
CA ILE A 417 14.22 -15.70 -3.94
C ILE A 417 12.75 -16.07 -3.68
N SER A 418 12.25 -15.78 -2.47
CA SER A 418 10.84 -16.03 -2.13
C SER A 418 10.36 -15.06 -1.05
N TYR A 419 9.28 -14.33 -1.34
CA TYR A 419 8.57 -13.51 -0.35
C TYR A 419 7.52 -14.31 0.43
N VAL A 420 7.18 -15.51 -0.04
CA VAL A 420 6.37 -16.47 0.71
C VAL A 420 7.25 -17.42 1.54
N GLY A 421 8.57 -17.28 1.57
CA GLY A 421 9.42 -18.05 2.49
C GLY A 421 9.54 -19.55 2.20
N ASP A 422 9.37 -19.97 0.95
CA ASP A 422 9.54 -21.36 0.52
C ASP A 422 10.56 -21.50 -0.62
N LEU A 423 11.00 -22.72 -0.88
CA LEU A 423 11.87 -23.03 -2.02
C LEU A 423 11.20 -22.58 -3.33
N GLY A 424 11.93 -21.92 -4.22
CA GLY A 424 11.45 -21.66 -5.56
C GLY A 424 12.14 -20.47 -6.23
N TRP A 425 11.48 -19.93 -7.25
CA TRP A 425 12.00 -18.88 -8.11
C TRP A 425 10.94 -17.86 -8.50
N GLU A 426 11.38 -16.63 -8.69
CA GLU A 426 10.75 -15.68 -9.59
C GLU A 426 11.30 -15.91 -11.00
N LEU A 427 10.41 -16.00 -11.99
CA LEU A 427 10.71 -16.37 -13.36
C LEU A 427 10.30 -15.23 -14.29
N TYR A 428 11.29 -14.60 -14.92
CA TYR A 428 11.11 -13.41 -15.74
C TYR A 428 11.24 -13.76 -17.23
N VAL A 429 10.24 -13.37 -18.02
CA VAL A 429 10.21 -13.54 -19.48
C VAL A 429 9.62 -12.31 -20.17
N PRO A 430 9.89 -12.09 -21.47
CA PRO A 430 9.19 -11.09 -22.26
C PRO A 430 7.67 -11.26 -22.13
N MET A 431 6.94 -10.15 -22.09
CA MET A 431 5.49 -10.12 -21.84
C MET A 431 4.73 -11.09 -22.77
N GLU A 432 5.08 -11.16 -24.05
CA GLU A 432 4.44 -12.03 -25.04
C GLU A 432 4.63 -13.54 -24.78
N GLN A 433 5.63 -13.93 -23.98
CA GLN A 433 5.95 -15.33 -23.66
C GLN A 433 5.34 -15.79 -22.32
N GLY A 434 4.74 -14.87 -21.56
CA GLY A 434 4.23 -15.13 -20.21
C GLY A 434 3.27 -16.30 -20.11
N LEU A 435 2.22 -16.30 -20.92
CA LEU A 435 1.19 -17.34 -20.89
C LEU A 435 1.78 -18.72 -21.22
N ARG A 436 2.70 -18.78 -22.20
CA ARG A 436 3.33 -20.04 -22.58
C ARG A 436 4.20 -20.60 -21.44
N LEU A 437 4.97 -19.75 -20.74
CA LEU A 437 5.71 -20.19 -19.55
C LEU A 437 4.77 -20.66 -18.44
N TRP A 438 3.67 -19.94 -18.22
CA TRP A 438 2.65 -20.32 -17.25
C TRP A 438 2.08 -21.72 -17.52
N GLU A 439 1.64 -21.98 -18.76
CA GLU A 439 1.05 -23.25 -19.16
C GLU A 439 2.05 -24.41 -19.09
N GLU A 440 3.31 -24.19 -19.52
CA GLU A 440 4.38 -25.19 -19.41
C GLU A 440 4.59 -25.63 -17.95
N LEU A 441 4.69 -24.67 -17.02
CA LEU A 441 4.84 -24.94 -15.59
C LEU A 441 3.57 -25.54 -14.98
N TRP A 442 2.39 -25.10 -15.43
CA TRP A 442 1.11 -25.62 -14.97
C TRP A 442 0.95 -27.10 -15.29
N THR A 443 1.17 -27.49 -16.55
CA THR A 443 1.12 -28.88 -16.99
C THR A 443 2.19 -29.73 -16.29
N ALA A 444 3.42 -29.23 -16.18
CA ALA A 444 4.47 -29.93 -15.44
C ALA A 444 4.17 -30.09 -13.95
N GLY A 445 3.41 -29.17 -13.37
CA GLY A 445 3.06 -29.13 -11.95
C GLY A 445 1.87 -29.99 -11.54
N GLU A 446 1.01 -30.40 -12.48
CA GLU A 446 -0.19 -31.19 -12.19
C GLU A 446 0.10 -32.48 -11.40
N PRO A 447 1.09 -33.32 -11.76
CA PRO A 447 1.45 -34.52 -10.99
C PRO A 447 2.02 -34.22 -9.59
N HIS A 448 2.42 -32.97 -9.36
CA HIS A 448 3.04 -32.51 -8.11
C HIS A 448 2.06 -31.77 -7.20
N GLY A 449 0.78 -31.65 -7.58
CA GLY A 449 -0.23 -30.93 -6.81
C GLY A 449 -0.07 -29.41 -6.86
N LEU A 450 0.49 -28.88 -7.96
CA LEU A 450 0.63 -27.43 -8.15
C LEU A 450 -0.72 -26.72 -8.04
N THR A 451 -0.78 -25.65 -7.25
CA THR A 451 -1.98 -24.85 -7.03
C THR A 451 -1.76 -23.44 -7.59
N ALA A 452 -2.74 -22.88 -8.29
CA ALA A 452 -2.72 -21.46 -8.63
C ALA A 452 -3.02 -20.66 -7.37
N CYS A 453 -2.13 -19.75 -6.99
CA CYS A 453 -2.22 -19.00 -5.75
C CYS A 453 -2.30 -17.50 -6.05
N GLY A 454 -3.26 -16.82 -5.42
CA GLY A 454 -3.43 -15.39 -5.56
C GLY A 454 -2.45 -14.57 -4.72
N ILE A 455 -2.36 -13.28 -5.01
CA ILE A 455 -1.56 -12.32 -4.24
C ILE A 455 -2.06 -12.15 -2.80
N GLY A 456 -3.27 -12.63 -2.47
CA GLY A 456 -3.72 -12.79 -1.08
C GLY A 456 -2.78 -13.69 -0.27
N VAL A 457 -2.31 -14.80 -0.85
CA VAL A 457 -1.31 -15.65 -0.18
C VAL A 457 0.00 -14.87 0.01
N TYR A 458 0.47 -14.21 -1.05
CA TYR A 458 1.72 -13.46 -1.06
C TYR A 458 1.73 -12.32 -0.02
N GLY A 459 0.72 -11.45 -0.04
CA GLY A 459 0.68 -10.21 0.72
C GLY A 459 0.09 -10.31 2.13
N THR A 460 -0.85 -11.24 2.35
CA THR A 460 -1.64 -11.27 3.61
C THR A 460 -1.47 -12.56 4.43
N THR A 461 -0.64 -13.52 3.98
CA THR A 461 -0.32 -14.71 4.79
C THR A 461 1.17 -15.07 4.76
N GLY A 462 1.71 -15.44 3.59
CA GLY A 462 3.06 -15.99 3.42
C GLY A 462 4.14 -15.04 3.95
N ARG A 463 4.09 -13.77 3.57
CA ARG A 463 5.06 -12.78 4.07
C ARG A 463 4.89 -12.48 5.56
N LEU A 464 3.67 -12.52 6.09
CA LEU A 464 3.38 -12.22 7.50
C LEU A 464 3.87 -13.32 8.43
N GLU A 465 3.67 -14.60 8.10
CA GLU A 465 4.21 -15.69 8.94
C GLU A 465 5.74 -15.73 8.96
N LYS A 466 6.37 -15.23 7.88
CA LYS A 466 7.82 -15.04 7.81
C LYS A 466 8.29 -13.76 8.50
N GLY A 467 7.38 -12.92 8.98
CA GLY A 467 7.68 -11.61 9.56
C GLY A 467 8.30 -10.66 8.54
N TYR A 468 8.10 -10.85 7.24
CA TYR A 468 8.64 -9.94 6.23
C TYR A 468 7.90 -8.60 6.26
N ARG A 469 8.71 -7.54 6.22
CA ARG A 469 8.25 -6.16 6.21
C ARG A 469 7.83 -5.77 4.80
N ALA A 470 6.98 -4.76 4.70
CA ALA A 470 6.61 -4.15 3.43
C ALA A 470 6.70 -2.63 3.53
N TYR A 471 7.31 -1.99 2.53
CA TYR A 471 7.21 -0.55 2.36
C TYR A 471 5.77 -0.09 2.17
N GLY A 472 5.40 0.99 2.85
CA GLY A 472 4.03 1.50 2.95
C GLY A 472 3.17 0.81 4.03
N ALA A 473 3.74 -0.17 4.76
CA ALA A 473 3.12 -0.77 5.95
C ALA A 473 4.05 -0.69 7.16
N GLU A 474 5.07 -1.56 7.23
CA GLU A 474 6.05 -1.55 8.33
C GLU A 474 7.19 -0.56 8.08
N LEU A 475 7.49 -0.27 6.81
CA LEU A 475 8.61 0.58 6.42
C LEU A 475 8.06 1.89 5.85
N ASP A 476 8.40 3.00 6.49
CA ASP A 476 8.07 4.36 6.09
C ASP A 476 9.18 5.34 6.53
N GLY A 477 8.94 6.65 6.37
CA GLY A 477 9.88 7.70 6.78
C GLY A 477 10.05 7.86 8.30
N ASP A 478 9.11 7.37 9.11
CA ASP A 478 9.07 7.59 10.55
C ASP A 478 9.91 6.55 11.31
N TYR A 479 10.13 5.37 10.73
CA TYR A 479 10.89 4.27 11.34
C TYR A 479 12.30 4.11 10.78
N THR A 480 13.20 3.66 11.64
CA THR A 480 14.62 3.41 11.29
C THR A 480 14.87 1.95 10.92
N ILE A 481 15.97 1.71 10.20
CA ILE A 481 16.46 0.35 9.91
C ILE A 481 16.73 -0.50 11.16
N VAL A 482 17.08 0.12 12.29
CA VAL A 482 17.33 -0.59 13.54
C VAL A 482 16.01 -1.02 14.18
N GLU A 483 15.05 -0.08 14.31
CA GLU A 483 13.71 -0.37 14.85
C GLU A 483 13.00 -1.45 14.00
N ALA A 484 13.16 -1.40 12.67
CA ALA A 484 12.60 -2.37 11.76
C ALA A 484 13.29 -3.76 11.82
N GLY A 485 14.41 -3.92 12.54
CA GLY A 485 15.18 -5.16 12.57
C GLY A 485 15.90 -5.47 11.26
N MET A 486 16.27 -4.45 10.49
CA MET A 486 16.88 -4.55 9.16
C MET A 486 18.33 -4.03 9.11
N ALA A 487 18.88 -3.64 10.26
CA ALA A 487 20.24 -3.14 10.36
C ALA A 487 21.26 -4.17 9.83
N PRO A 488 22.23 -3.75 9.00
CA PRO A 488 23.28 -4.65 8.56
C PRO A 488 24.24 -4.96 9.72
N ALA A 489 24.78 -6.17 9.76
CA ALA A 489 25.86 -6.50 10.71
C ALA A 489 27.11 -5.61 10.49
N LYS A 490 27.32 -5.16 9.26
CA LYS A 490 28.37 -4.21 8.89
C LYS A 490 27.87 -3.27 7.80
N VAL A 491 27.96 -1.97 8.03
CA VAL A 491 27.72 -0.94 7.02
C VAL A 491 28.85 -1.01 5.98
N LYS A 492 28.49 -0.97 4.70
CA LYS A 492 29.47 -1.01 3.61
C LYS A 492 30.39 0.22 3.62
N ALA A 493 31.59 0.06 3.06
CA ALA A 493 32.59 1.14 3.03
C ALA A 493 32.22 2.24 2.02
N GLN A 494 31.56 1.86 0.91
CA GLN A 494 31.09 2.80 -0.10
C GLN A 494 30.01 3.73 0.47
N ASP A 495 30.02 4.99 0.02
CA ASP A 495 29.00 5.94 0.41
C ASP A 495 27.64 5.61 -0.22
N PHE A 496 26.55 5.93 0.49
CA PHE A 496 25.17 5.75 0.05
C PHE A 496 24.25 6.76 0.73
N VAL A 497 23.08 7.01 0.15
CA VAL A 497 22.13 7.98 0.71
C VAL A 497 21.67 7.52 2.10
N GLY A 498 21.81 8.41 3.10
CA GLY A 498 21.46 8.10 4.49
C GLY A 498 22.52 7.36 5.30
N ARG A 499 23.72 7.15 4.76
CA ARG A 499 24.81 6.43 5.46
C ARG A 499 25.11 6.96 6.85
N GLU A 500 25.26 8.28 6.99
CA GLU A 500 25.58 8.90 8.28
C GLU A 500 24.42 8.77 9.28
N ALA A 501 23.17 8.84 8.80
CA ALA A 501 22.01 8.59 9.64
C ALA A 501 21.97 7.14 10.12
N VAL A 502 22.23 6.17 9.25
CA VAL A 502 22.33 4.75 9.59
C VAL A 502 23.39 4.50 10.67
N LEU A 503 24.57 5.10 10.53
CA LEU A 503 25.64 4.96 11.53
C LEU A 503 25.23 5.52 12.90
N ARG A 504 24.56 6.67 12.94
CA ARG A 504 24.01 7.22 14.19
C ARG A 504 22.93 6.33 14.79
N GLN A 505 21.95 5.92 13.99
CA GLN A 505 20.85 5.04 14.41
C GLN A 505 21.38 3.72 15.00
N MET A 506 22.44 3.15 14.42
CA MET A 506 23.07 1.92 14.93
C MET A 506 23.91 2.13 16.20
N ALA A 507 24.31 3.36 16.51
CA ALA A 507 25.06 3.71 17.73
C ALA A 507 24.14 4.07 18.91
N GLU A 508 22.87 4.36 18.64
CA GLU A 508 21.85 4.74 19.62
C GLU A 508 20.93 3.55 19.95
N PRO A 509 20.42 3.44 21.18
CA PRO A 509 19.38 2.47 21.51
C PRO A 509 18.11 2.70 20.68
N ALA A 510 17.56 1.65 20.09
CA ALA A 510 16.28 1.73 19.41
C ALA A 510 15.17 2.05 20.42
N VAL A 511 14.30 3.01 20.08
CA VAL A 511 13.18 3.42 20.94
C VAL A 511 11.93 2.57 20.70
N ALA A 512 11.94 1.75 19.65
CA ALA A 512 10.93 0.77 19.33
C ALA A 512 11.55 -0.43 18.60
N THR A 513 10.88 -1.58 18.65
CA THR A 513 11.23 -2.79 17.92
C THR A 513 9.98 -3.25 17.18
N LEU A 514 10.11 -3.56 15.89
CA LEU A 514 9.04 -4.22 15.16
C LEU A 514 8.90 -5.67 15.66
N CYS A 515 7.72 -5.99 16.16
CA CYS A 515 7.39 -7.29 16.73
C CYS A 515 6.31 -8.00 15.90
N THR A 516 6.30 -9.33 15.99
CA THR A 516 5.16 -10.16 15.56
C THR A 516 4.36 -10.55 16.80
N LEU A 517 3.07 -10.21 16.80
CA LEU A 517 2.13 -10.52 17.86
C LEU A 517 1.15 -11.57 17.35
N THR A 518 0.72 -12.49 18.21
CA THR A 518 -0.37 -13.44 17.92
C THR A 518 -1.62 -13.04 18.67
N VAL A 519 -2.78 -13.12 18.01
CA VAL A 519 -4.08 -12.98 18.69
C VAL A 519 -4.37 -14.26 19.45
N ASP A 520 -4.58 -14.13 20.75
CA ASP A 520 -4.75 -15.27 21.67
C ASP A 520 -6.22 -15.72 21.73
N ASP A 521 -7.14 -14.75 21.74
CA ASP A 521 -8.58 -14.98 21.67
C ASP A 521 -9.23 -13.98 20.72
N HIS A 522 -10.09 -14.51 19.85
CA HIS A 522 -10.82 -13.76 18.84
C HIS A 522 -12.24 -13.39 19.28
N THR A 523 -12.69 -13.88 20.43
CA THR A 523 -14.10 -13.81 20.84
C THR A 523 -14.45 -12.42 21.34
N SER A 524 -15.38 -11.76 20.65
CA SER A 524 -15.97 -10.50 21.11
C SER A 524 -16.92 -10.73 22.29
N SER A 525 -17.34 -9.64 22.93
CA SER A 525 -18.37 -9.63 23.99
C SER A 525 -19.71 -10.27 23.55
N SER A 526 -20.01 -10.29 22.24
CA SER A 526 -21.18 -10.95 21.66
C SER A 526 -21.02 -12.46 21.44
N GLY A 527 -19.81 -13.01 21.62
CA GLY A 527 -19.45 -14.38 21.28
C GLY A 527 -19.01 -14.58 19.82
N GLU A 528 -19.16 -13.57 18.96
CA GLU A 528 -18.68 -13.62 17.58
C GLU A 528 -17.15 -13.48 17.51
N ARG A 529 -16.50 -14.27 16.65
CA ARG A 529 -15.05 -14.19 16.41
C ARG A 529 -14.70 -13.03 15.50
N ARG A 530 -13.71 -12.22 15.88
CA ARG A 530 -13.24 -11.04 15.16
C ARG A 530 -11.80 -11.17 14.68
N TYR A 531 -11.49 -10.61 13.52
CA TYR A 531 -10.18 -10.73 12.86
C TYR A 531 -9.66 -9.35 12.44
N MET A 532 -8.65 -8.85 13.15
CA MET A 532 -8.08 -7.51 12.93
C MET A 532 -7.45 -7.38 11.54
N LEU A 533 -7.53 -6.18 10.98
CA LEU A 533 -7.18 -5.89 9.58
C LEU A 533 -5.98 -4.92 9.40
N GLY A 534 -5.42 -4.40 10.49
CA GLY A 534 -4.37 -3.38 10.48
C GLY A 534 -4.89 -2.01 10.94
N ARG A 535 -3.96 -1.14 11.36
CA ARG A 535 -4.13 0.19 11.97
C ARG A 535 -4.78 0.25 13.35
N GLN A 536 -5.14 -0.89 13.94
CA GLN A 536 -5.65 -0.95 15.31
C GLN A 536 -4.56 -0.58 16.33
N PRO A 537 -4.86 0.21 17.38
CA PRO A 537 -3.88 0.52 18.41
C PRO A 537 -3.55 -0.71 19.27
N ILE A 538 -2.30 -0.79 19.71
CA ILE A 538 -1.85 -1.77 20.71
C ILE A 538 -1.82 -1.06 22.07
N VAL A 539 -2.47 -1.67 23.05
CA VAL A 539 -2.77 -1.06 24.36
C VAL A 539 -2.44 -2.00 25.51
N LEU A 540 -2.33 -1.43 26.70
CA LEU A 540 -2.25 -2.18 27.96
C LEU A 540 -3.62 -2.73 28.36
N GLY A 541 -3.66 -3.58 29.39
CA GLY A 541 -4.89 -4.22 29.86
C GLY A 541 -5.97 -3.28 30.37
N ASP A 542 -5.61 -2.04 30.74
CA ASP A 542 -6.55 -0.97 31.11
C ASP A 542 -6.99 -0.11 29.91
N GLY A 543 -6.48 -0.36 28.71
CA GLY A 543 -6.74 0.41 27.50
C GLY A 543 -5.77 1.56 27.26
N THR A 544 -4.77 1.75 28.13
CA THR A 544 -3.77 2.81 27.96
C THR A 544 -2.97 2.58 26.66
N PRO A 545 -2.89 3.58 25.75
CA PRO A 545 -2.09 3.47 24.53
C PRO A 545 -0.60 3.31 24.84
N ILE A 546 0.02 2.30 24.24
CA ILE A 546 1.48 2.16 24.31
C ILE A 546 2.11 3.19 23.40
N THR A 547 3.06 3.96 23.92
CA THR A 547 3.71 5.08 23.22
C THR A 547 5.21 5.01 23.45
N ASP A 548 6.00 5.18 22.40
CA ASP A 548 7.46 5.23 22.52
C ASP A 548 7.98 6.59 23.00
N THR A 549 9.29 6.70 23.20
CA THR A 549 9.91 7.94 23.70
C THR A 549 9.92 9.09 22.68
N LYS A 550 9.58 8.83 21.41
CA LYS A 550 9.35 9.85 20.37
C LYS A 550 7.87 10.29 20.31
N GLY A 551 7.00 9.72 21.14
CA GLY A 551 5.58 10.02 21.14
C GLY A 551 4.76 9.26 20.09
N ARG A 552 5.35 8.27 19.40
CA ARG A 552 4.62 7.43 18.43
C ARG A 552 3.82 6.37 19.18
N ARG A 553 2.52 6.27 18.89
CA ARG A 553 1.65 5.24 19.46
C ARG A 553 1.88 3.92 18.73
N SER A 554 1.90 2.81 19.48
CA SER A 554 1.96 1.47 18.90
C SER A 554 0.62 1.10 18.26
N TYR A 555 0.68 0.59 17.04
CA TYR A 555 -0.47 0.07 16.30
C TYR A 555 -0.06 -1.13 15.43
N ALA A 556 -1.03 -1.93 15.02
CA ALA A 556 -0.85 -3.01 14.06
C ALA A 556 -0.57 -2.42 12.67
N THR A 557 0.68 -2.44 12.22
CA THR A 557 1.11 -2.04 10.87
C THR A 557 0.49 -2.93 9.79
N SER A 558 0.55 -4.25 9.99
CA SER A 558 -0.14 -5.26 9.19
C SER A 558 -0.83 -6.29 10.06
N ALA A 559 -1.88 -6.92 9.52
CA ALA A 559 -2.59 -8.01 10.15
C ALA A 559 -3.00 -9.08 9.13
N GLY A 560 -2.98 -10.34 9.52
CA GLY A 560 -3.38 -11.44 8.65
C GLY A 560 -3.23 -12.81 9.28
N ALA A 561 -3.63 -13.85 8.56
CA ALA A 561 -3.50 -15.21 9.03
C ALA A 561 -2.07 -15.74 8.82
N SER A 562 -1.64 -16.63 9.71
CA SER A 562 -0.45 -17.48 9.58
C SER A 562 -0.93 -18.93 9.54
N PRO A 563 -1.42 -19.42 8.37
CA PRO A 563 -2.09 -20.72 8.28
C PRO A 563 -1.20 -21.88 8.75
N SER A 564 0.10 -21.83 8.47
CA SER A 564 1.06 -22.88 8.88
C SER A 564 1.16 -23.05 10.40
N THR A 565 0.83 -22.02 11.18
CA THR A 565 0.89 -22.04 12.66
C THR A 565 -0.49 -21.97 13.31
N GLY A 566 -1.56 -21.82 12.52
CA GLY A 566 -2.94 -21.69 13.02
C GLY A 566 -3.19 -20.40 13.80
N LYS A 567 -2.40 -19.35 13.59
CA LYS A 567 -2.50 -18.07 14.30
C LYS A 567 -3.00 -16.95 13.41
N HIS A 568 -3.60 -15.92 14.01
CA HIS A 568 -3.74 -14.60 13.38
C HIS A 568 -2.64 -13.70 13.95
N VAL A 569 -1.90 -13.04 13.06
CA VAL A 569 -0.70 -12.29 13.41
C VAL A 569 -0.88 -10.80 13.15
N LEU A 570 -0.29 -9.99 14.01
CA LEU A 570 -0.16 -8.55 13.86
C LEU A 570 1.33 -8.19 13.85
N LEU A 571 1.76 -7.32 12.96
CA LEU A 571 3.06 -6.68 13.04
C LEU A 571 2.90 -5.33 13.73
N ALA A 572 3.69 -5.01 14.75
CA ALA A 572 3.59 -3.72 15.44
C ALA A 572 4.93 -3.28 16.03
N TYR A 573 5.21 -1.97 15.98
CA TYR A 573 6.32 -1.37 16.70
C TYR A 573 5.98 -1.22 18.18
N LEU A 574 6.80 -1.80 19.05
CA LEU A 574 6.65 -1.72 20.51
C LEU A 574 7.89 -1.10 21.14
N PRO A 575 7.75 -0.22 22.16
CA PRO A 575 8.88 0.21 22.97
C PRO A 575 9.64 -0.99 23.57
N PRO A 576 10.96 -0.90 23.81
CA PRO A 576 11.79 -2.01 24.30
C PRO A 576 11.20 -2.77 25.50
N ASP A 577 10.64 -2.05 26.48
CA ASP A 577 10.06 -2.65 27.69
C ASP A 577 8.80 -3.48 27.42
N HIS A 578 8.14 -3.26 26.29
CA HIS A 578 6.99 -4.04 25.82
C HIS A 578 7.34 -5.03 24.71
N ALA A 579 8.49 -4.85 24.04
CA ALA A 579 9.00 -5.71 22.98
C ALA A 579 9.72 -6.96 23.54
N VAL A 580 9.06 -7.65 24.48
CA VAL A 580 9.58 -8.84 25.15
C VAL A 580 8.74 -10.04 24.73
N GLU A 581 9.37 -11.10 24.20
CA GLU A 581 8.66 -12.31 23.82
C GLU A 581 7.91 -12.92 25.02
N GLY A 582 6.65 -13.29 24.81
CA GLY A 582 5.73 -13.75 25.86
C GLY A 582 5.02 -12.63 26.61
N ASN A 583 5.30 -11.35 26.35
CA ASN A 583 4.55 -10.24 26.94
C ASN A 583 3.10 -10.24 26.43
N HIS A 584 2.15 -10.07 27.35
CA HIS A 584 0.72 -10.03 27.07
C HIS A 584 0.23 -8.59 26.98
N LEU A 585 -0.38 -8.26 25.85
CA LEU A 585 -0.92 -6.94 25.53
C LEU A 585 -2.33 -7.10 24.95
N PHE A 586 -2.92 -6.00 24.48
CA PHE A 586 -4.21 -6.03 23.82
C PHE A 586 -4.17 -5.23 22.52
N VAL A 587 -4.98 -5.65 21.55
CA VAL A 587 -5.33 -4.84 20.38
C VAL A 587 -6.76 -4.33 20.54
N GLU A 588 -6.99 -3.04 20.30
CA GLU A 588 -8.34 -2.48 20.32
C GLU A 588 -8.97 -2.55 18.94
N TYR A 589 -10.11 -3.22 18.83
CA TYR A 589 -10.81 -3.41 17.57
C TYR A 589 -12.31 -3.25 17.76
N PHE A 590 -12.91 -2.28 17.06
CA PHE A 590 -14.31 -1.89 17.24
C PHE A 590 -14.67 -1.66 18.72
N THR A 591 -13.85 -0.87 19.43
CA THR A 591 -14.02 -0.49 20.85
C THR A 591 -13.90 -1.64 21.86
N GLU A 592 -13.52 -2.84 21.41
CA GLU A 592 -13.26 -3.99 22.26
C GLU A 592 -11.76 -4.34 22.28
N ARG A 593 -11.30 -4.97 23.36
CA ARG A 593 -9.89 -5.34 23.55
C ARG A 593 -9.72 -6.84 23.41
N TYR A 594 -8.83 -7.25 22.51
CA TYR A 594 -8.52 -8.66 22.26
C TYR A 594 -7.11 -8.97 22.74
N PRO A 595 -6.91 -10.04 23.52
CA PRO A 595 -5.60 -10.38 24.06
C PRO A 595 -4.65 -10.79 22.93
N VAL A 596 -3.44 -10.26 22.99
CA VAL A 596 -2.36 -10.59 22.07
C VAL A 596 -1.08 -10.89 22.85
N THR A 597 -0.27 -11.78 22.32
CA THR A 597 1.05 -12.12 22.88
C THR A 597 2.14 -11.71 21.90
N VAL A 598 3.21 -11.09 22.39
CA VAL A 598 4.43 -10.84 21.59
C VAL A 598 5.11 -12.19 21.32
N ALA A 599 4.93 -12.72 20.12
CA ALA A 599 5.46 -14.02 19.73
C ALA A 599 6.92 -13.94 19.26
N VAL A 600 7.28 -12.82 18.61
CA VAL A 600 8.67 -12.54 18.20
C VAL A 600 8.97 -11.06 18.38
N ALA A 601 10.09 -10.77 19.03
CA ALA A 601 10.68 -9.44 19.03
C ALA A 601 11.77 -9.35 17.94
N GLY A 602 11.53 -8.56 16.89
CA GLY A 602 12.48 -8.36 15.78
C GLY A 602 12.13 -9.13 14.51
N SER A 603 13.15 -9.70 13.85
CA SER A 603 13.04 -10.19 12.45
C SER A 603 13.04 -11.69 12.27
N ARG A 604 13.01 -12.45 13.37
CA ARG A 604 12.92 -13.91 13.29
C ARG A 604 11.53 -14.31 12.76
N PRO A 605 11.43 -15.21 11.78
CA PRO A 605 10.14 -15.72 11.32
C PRO A 605 9.37 -16.43 12.45
N LEU A 606 8.04 -16.33 12.45
CA LEU A 606 7.18 -17.16 13.28
C LEU A 606 7.16 -18.60 12.73
N PHE A 607 7.10 -18.74 11.41
CA PHE A 607 7.17 -20.01 10.69
C PHE A 607 8.56 -20.24 10.07
N ASP A 608 9.12 -21.44 10.26
CA ASP A 608 10.46 -21.82 9.78
C ASP A 608 11.52 -20.77 10.20
N PRO A 609 11.77 -20.60 11.51
CA PRO A 609 12.64 -19.54 12.05
C PRO A 609 14.09 -19.65 11.55
N ASP A 610 14.55 -20.86 11.24
CA ASP A 610 15.88 -21.13 10.72
C ASP A 610 16.00 -20.98 9.19
N ASN A 611 14.88 -20.66 8.52
CA ASN A 611 14.79 -20.51 7.07
C ASN A 611 15.30 -21.75 6.31
N VAL A 612 14.97 -22.95 6.81
CA VAL A 612 15.38 -24.21 6.18
C VAL A 612 14.66 -24.39 4.84
N ARG A 613 13.37 -24.04 4.75
CA ARG A 613 12.55 -24.32 3.55
C ARG A 613 12.99 -23.51 2.35
N ILE A 614 13.24 -22.21 2.53
CA ILE A 614 13.69 -21.32 1.44
C ILE A 614 15.11 -21.67 0.95
N ARG A 615 15.91 -22.32 1.80
CA ARG A 615 17.29 -22.75 1.49
C ARG A 615 17.40 -24.22 1.04
N ALA A 616 16.31 -24.98 1.12
CA ALA A 616 16.24 -26.42 0.80
C ALA A 616 16.55 -26.73 -0.64
#